data_AF-A0AAW9IDQ2-F1
#
_entry.id   AF-A0AAW9IDQ2-F1
#
_cell.length_a   1.000
_cell.length_b   1.000
_cell.length_c   1.000
_cell.angle_alpha   90.00
_cell.angle_beta   90.00
_cell.angle_gamma   90.00
#
_symmetry.space_group_name_H-M   'P 1'
#
loop_
_entity.id
_entity.type
_entity.pdbx_description
1 polymer ?
#
loop_
_entity_poly.entity_id
_entity_poly.type
_entity_poly.pdbx_seq_one_letter_code
_entity_poly.pdbx_strand_id
1 'polypeptide(L)'
;PMFEHTELFLRGVGETTDIVQKEMYTFNDKGNRSITLKPEGTAPTVRAFIENRLFNEAQPTKLYYMIPCFRYENVQKGRLRQFHQYGVEVFGSKEASVDAEVISLAMEGLKKLGLKSLSLNINNLGCPKCRPKYNESLKKYLEENYDNLCGICKTRFEKNPMRILDCKEKSCNEITKNAPIILDYICEE
;
A
#
# COMPACT_ATOMS: atom_id res chain seq x y z
N PRO A 1 -11.31 -6.43 15.26
CA PRO A 1 -11.73 -5.29 16.10
C PRO A 1 -11.98 -4.02 15.26
N MET A 2 -12.54 -2.94 15.82
CA MET A 2 -12.70 -1.66 15.10
C MET A 2 -11.44 -0.80 15.14
N PHE A 3 -10.71 -0.89 16.25
CA PHE A 3 -9.42 -0.27 16.46
C PHE A 3 -8.38 -1.33 16.82
N GLU A 4 -7.12 -1.00 16.64
CA GLU A 4 -5.96 -1.78 17.06
C GLU A 4 -4.97 -0.84 17.77
N HIS A 5 -3.93 -1.40 18.38
CA HIS A 5 -2.81 -0.60 18.87
C HIS A 5 -2.18 0.20 17.72
N THR A 6 -1.91 1.49 17.94
CA THR A 6 -1.37 2.40 16.90
C THR A 6 -0.10 1.86 16.24
N GLU A 7 0.75 1.16 17.00
CA GLU A 7 2.02 0.59 16.51
C GLU A 7 1.84 -0.43 15.38
N LEU A 8 0.69 -1.11 15.32
CA LEU A 8 0.39 -2.06 14.24
C LEU A 8 0.40 -1.36 12.88
N PHE A 9 -0.21 -0.17 12.80
CA PHE A 9 -0.30 0.57 11.53
C PHE A 9 0.99 1.34 11.22
N LEU A 10 1.68 1.86 12.24
CA LEU A 10 2.98 2.52 12.07
C LEU A 10 3.98 1.59 11.37
N ARG A 11 4.06 0.34 11.82
CA ARG A 11 4.98 -0.66 11.26
C ARG A 11 4.44 -1.34 10.00
N GLY A 12 3.14 -1.67 9.97
CA GLY A 12 2.54 -2.46 8.89
C GLY A 12 2.33 -1.68 7.60
N VAL A 13 1.75 -0.47 7.69
CA VAL A 13 1.44 0.36 6.51
C VAL A 13 2.68 1.14 6.07
N GLY A 14 3.52 1.53 7.03
CA GLY A 14 4.78 2.23 6.81
C GLY A 14 4.72 3.71 7.20
N GLU A 15 5.73 4.15 7.95
CA GLU A 15 5.84 5.50 8.53
C GLU A 15 5.92 6.63 7.49
N THR A 16 6.21 6.31 6.24
CA THR A 16 6.32 7.28 5.14
C THR A 16 5.04 7.44 4.33
N THR A 17 3.99 6.71 4.68
CA THR A 17 2.71 6.76 3.98
C THR A 17 1.86 7.94 4.45
N ASP A 18 1.10 8.55 3.54
CA ASP A 18 0.16 9.61 3.91
C ASP A 18 -0.88 9.10 4.93
N ILE A 19 -1.28 7.83 4.82
CA ILE A 19 -2.16 7.15 5.79
C ILE A 19 -1.62 7.34 7.21
N VAL A 20 -0.39 6.89 7.45
CA VAL A 20 0.24 6.90 8.77
C VAL A 20 0.58 8.32 9.23
N GLN A 21 1.02 9.18 8.33
CA GLN A 21 1.49 10.52 8.70
C GLN A 21 0.35 11.50 8.99
N LYS A 22 -0.81 11.35 8.34
CA LYS A 22 -1.83 12.41 8.31
C LYS A 22 -3.27 11.91 8.40
N GLU A 23 -3.54 10.65 8.11
CA GLU A 23 -4.92 10.17 7.91
C GLU A 23 -5.43 9.22 9.02
N MET A 24 -4.64 8.89 10.03
CA MET A 24 -5.10 7.99 11.10
C MET A 24 -5.96 8.71 12.16
N TYR A 25 -7.10 8.11 12.50
CA TYR A 25 -7.86 8.48 13.69
C TYR A 25 -7.27 7.81 14.93
N THR A 26 -6.33 8.50 15.58
CA THR A 26 -5.60 7.99 16.75
C THR A 26 -6.04 8.73 18.01
N PHE A 27 -6.25 7.98 19.09
CA PHE A 27 -6.62 8.51 20.41
C PHE A 27 -6.13 7.58 21.52
N ASN A 28 -6.13 8.09 22.75
CA ASN A 28 -5.84 7.28 23.92
C ASN A 28 -7.12 6.67 24.48
N ASP A 29 -7.08 5.38 24.82
CA ASP A 29 -8.19 4.74 25.52
C ASP A 29 -8.22 5.12 27.02
N LYS A 30 -9.18 4.58 27.79
CA LYS A 30 -9.28 4.83 29.24
C LYS A 30 -8.08 4.33 30.06
N GLY A 31 -7.24 3.46 29.48
CA GLY A 31 -5.98 2.99 30.06
C GLY A 31 -4.77 3.77 29.56
N ASN A 32 -4.98 4.90 28.88
CA ASN A 32 -3.95 5.73 28.27
C ASN A 32 -3.08 5.00 27.21
N ARG A 33 -3.64 3.96 26.56
CA ARG A 33 -2.98 3.26 25.46
C ARG A 33 -3.33 3.95 24.16
N SER A 34 -2.34 4.18 23.31
CA SER A 34 -2.56 4.73 21.96
C SER A 34 -3.22 3.67 21.07
N ILE A 35 -4.41 3.97 20.58
CA ILE A 35 -5.19 3.14 19.67
C ILE A 35 -5.61 3.93 18.44
N THR A 36 -5.80 3.21 17.35
CA THR A 36 -6.16 3.79 16.05
C THR A 36 -7.35 3.05 15.46
N LEU A 37 -8.38 3.77 14.98
CA LEU A 37 -9.41 3.16 14.14
C LEU A 37 -8.76 2.63 12.86
N LYS A 38 -9.07 1.40 12.47
CA LYS A 38 -8.39 0.75 11.35
C LYS A 38 -8.54 1.55 10.04
N PRO A 39 -7.43 1.96 9.39
CA PRO A 39 -7.48 2.66 8.11
C PRO A 39 -7.48 1.70 6.90
N GLU A 40 -7.23 0.41 7.14
CA GLU A 40 -7.14 -0.68 6.17
C GLU A 40 -7.33 -2.05 6.88
N GLY A 41 -7.41 -3.14 6.11
CA GLY A 41 -7.75 -4.48 6.62
C GLY A 41 -6.63 -5.52 6.64
N THR A 42 -5.55 -5.30 5.90
CA THR A 42 -4.38 -6.19 5.78
C THR A 42 -3.62 -6.28 7.09
N ALA A 43 -3.15 -5.19 7.71
CA ALA A 43 -2.33 -5.30 8.93
C ALA A 43 -3.07 -5.96 10.11
N PRO A 44 -4.37 -5.66 10.37
CA PRO A 44 -5.15 -6.40 11.36
C PRO A 44 -5.32 -7.89 11.02
N THR A 45 -5.42 -8.24 9.73
CA THR A 45 -5.50 -9.63 9.28
C THR A 45 -4.18 -10.36 9.49
N VAL A 46 -3.04 -9.74 9.18
CA VAL A 46 -1.70 -10.28 9.47
C VAL A 46 -1.49 -10.46 10.98
N ARG A 47 -1.88 -9.48 11.79
CA ARG A 47 -1.82 -9.57 13.26
C ARG A 47 -2.64 -10.77 13.77
N ALA A 48 -3.86 -10.94 13.27
CA ALA A 48 -4.72 -12.08 13.62
C ALA A 48 -4.11 -13.41 13.19
N PHE A 49 -3.53 -13.48 11.99
CA PHE A 49 -2.86 -14.66 11.46
C PHE A 49 -1.70 -15.10 12.36
N ILE A 50 -0.89 -14.16 12.85
CA ILE A 50 0.23 -14.43 13.76
C ILE A 50 -0.28 -14.79 15.18
N GLU A 51 -1.21 -14.00 15.73
CA GLU A 51 -1.75 -14.17 17.08
C GLU A 51 -2.38 -15.55 17.28
N ASN A 52 -3.09 -16.04 16.26
CA ASN A 52 -3.75 -17.35 16.29
C ASN A 52 -2.86 -18.48 15.76
N ARG A 53 -1.60 -18.20 15.43
CA ARG A 53 -0.62 -19.17 14.92
C ARG A 53 -1.12 -19.94 13.67
N LEU A 54 -1.87 -19.27 12.80
CA LEU A 54 -2.44 -19.89 11.60
C LEU A 54 -1.36 -20.36 10.61
N PHE A 55 -0.13 -19.84 10.72
CA PHE A 55 1.04 -20.34 9.98
C PHE A 55 1.42 -21.80 10.34
N ASN A 56 0.92 -22.35 11.45
CA ASN A 56 1.10 -23.76 11.81
C ASN A 56 -0.01 -24.67 11.26
N GLU A 57 -1.05 -24.10 10.66
CA GLU A 57 -2.12 -24.85 10.01
C GLU A 57 -1.78 -25.18 8.55
N ALA A 58 -2.65 -25.94 7.88
CA ALA A 58 -2.49 -26.25 6.46
C ALA A 58 -2.44 -24.97 5.61
N GLN A 59 -1.40 -24.89 4.76
CA GLN A 59 -1.16 -23.74 3.88
C GLN A 59 -1.56 -24.05 2.43
N PRO A 60 -1.91 -23.04 1.62
CA PRO A 60 -1.99 -21.62 1.98
C PRO A 60 -3.26 -21.28 2.78
N THR A 61 -3.14 -20.38 3.76
CA THR A 61 -4.29 -19.83 4.48
C THR A 61 -4.93 -18.71 3.66
N LYS A 62 -6.21 -18.88 3.28
CA LYS A 62 -7.00 -17.89 2.54
C LYS A 62 -8.03 -17.23 3.44
N LEU A 63 -7.92 -15.93 3.67
CA LEU A 63 -8.80 -15.13 4.51
C LEU A 63 -9.52 -14.06 3.68
N TYR A 64 -10.68 -13.62 4.16
CA TYR A 64 -11.38 -12.46 3.62
C TYR A 64 -11.93 -11.58 4.74
N TYR A 65 -12.24 -10.34 4.41
CA TYR A 65 -12.89 -9.41 5.33
C TYR A 65 -13.85 -8.48 4.59
N MET A 66 -14.88 -8.03 5.32
CA MET A 66 -15.79 -6.95 4.95
C MET A 66 -15.92 -6.02 6.15
N ILE A 67 -15.29 -4.86 6.10
CA ILE A 67 -15.09 -4.01 7.28
C ILE A 67 -15.31 -2.54 6.97
N PRO A 68 -15.78 -1.74 7.95
CA PRO A 68 -15.62 -0.30 7.89
C PRO A 68 -14.16 0.08 8.13
N CYS A 69 -13.64 1.03 7.37
CA CYS A 69 -12.31 1.62 7.51
C CYS A 69 -12.43 3.14 7.68
N PHE A 70 -11.46 3.76 8.34
CA PHE A 70 -11.48 5.18 8.70
C PHE A 70 -10.21 5.89 8.26
N ARG A 71 -10.36 6.97 7.48
CA ARG A 71 -9.23 7.81 7.04
C ARG A 71 -9.58 9.29 7.18
N TYR A 72 -8.73 10.04 7.88
CA TYR A 72 -8.81 11.50 8.06
C TYR A 72 -8.36 12.19 6.76
N GLU A 73 -9.13 11.99 5.70
CA GLU A 73 -8.86 12.54 4.38
C GLU A 73 -9.80 13.72 4.09
N ASN A 74 -9.37 14.61 3.19
CA ASN A 74 -10.24 15.67 2.65
C ASN A 74 -11.38 15.02 1.86
N VAL A 75 -12.61 15.26 2.32
CA VAL A 75 -13.81 14.67 1.70
C VAL A 75 -13.97 15.23 0.29
N GLN A 76 -14.02 14.33 -0.69
CA GLN A 76 -14.29 14.63 -2.09
C GLN A 76 -15.06 13.46 -2.71
N LYS A 77 -15.50 13.59 -3.96
CA LYS A 77 -16.25 12.52 -4.63
C LYS A 77 -15.47 11.20 -4.59
N GLY A 78 -16.05 10.19 -3.95
CA GLY A 78 -15.44 8.86 -3.77
C GLY A 78 -14.47 8.72 -2.60
N ARG A 79 -14.22 9.78 -1.82
CA ARG A 79 -13.35 9.75 -0.63
C ARG A 79 -14.15 10.12 0.62
N LEU A 80 -14.40 9.11 1.45
CA LEU A 80 -15.19 9.21 2.66
C LEU A 80 -14.28 9.03 3.88
N ARG A 81 -14.63 9.69 4.99
CA ARG A 81 -13.93 9.50 6.28
C ARG A 81 -14.20 8.14 6.92
N GLN A 82 -15.38 7.58 6.65
CA GLN A 82 -15.71 6.18 6.91
C GLN A 82 -16.17 5.56 5.59
N PHE A 83 -15.55 4.46 5.19
CA PHE A 83 -15.90 3.69 4.00
C PHE A 83 -15.89 2.21 4.32
N HIS A 84 -16.39 1.37 3.40
CA HIS A 84 -16.38 -0.08 3.58
C HIS A 84 -15.38 -0.70 2.61
N GLN A 85 -14.54 -1.58 3.13
CA GLN A 85 -13.56 -2.32 2.36
C GLN A 85 -13.88 -3.81 2.42
N TYR A 86 -13.94 -4.41 1.24
CA TYR A 86 -13.79 -5.85 1.06
C TYR A 86 -12.34 -6.13 0.68
N GLY A 87 -11.76 -7.20 1.23
CA GLY A 87 -10.42 -7.64 0.87
C GLY A 87 -10.23 -9.12 1.13
N VAL A 88 -9.21 -9.67 0.49
CA VAL A 88 -8.77 -11.05 0.64
C VAL A 88 -7.27 -11.06 0.91
N GLU A 89 -6.83 -12.01 1.72
CA GLU A 89 -5.43 -12.19 2.06
C GLU A 89 -5.08 -13.67 1.90
N VAL A 90 -3.97 -13.97 1.25
CA VAL A 90 -3.46 -15.34 1.10
C VAL A 90 -2.07 -15.42 1.69
N PHE A 91 -1.90 -16.29 2.68
CA PHE A 91 -0.63 -16.51 3.37
C PHE A 91 -0.06 -17.89 3.04
N GLY A 92 1.26 -18.02 3.13
CA GLY A 92 1.95 -19.32 3.03
C GLY A 92 2.26 -19.80 1.62
N SER A 93 2.05 -18.99 0.58
CA SER A 93 2.49 -19.28 -0.79
C SER A 93 3.36 -18.15 -1.34
N LYS A 94 4.36 -18.51 -2.17
CA LYS A 94 5.20 -17.58 -2.93
C LYS A 94 4.96 -17.67 -4.44
N GLU A 95 4.04 -18.53 -4.85
CA GLU A 95 3.80 -18.84 -6.27
C GLU A 95 2.97 -17.74 -6.92
N ALA A 96 3.41 -17.26 -8.09
CA ALA A 96 2.69 -16.26 -8.89
C ALA A 96 1.26 -16.71 -9.31
N SER A 97 0.97 -18.02 -9.24
CA SER A 97 -0.37 -18.56 -9.43
C SER A 97 -1.37 -18.05 -8.39
N VAL A 98 -0.92 -17.75 -7.16
CA VAL A 98 -1.75 -17.17 -6.10
C VAL A 98 -2.05 -15.70 -6.38
N ASP A 99 -1.08 -14.92 -6.85
CA ASP A 99 -1.32 -13.55 -7.32
C ASP A 99 -2.35 -13.54 -8.46
N ALA A 100 -2.21 -14.44 -9.43
CA ALA A 100 -3.17 -14.60 -10.53
C ALA A 100 -4.57 -15.00 -10.04
N GLU A 101 -4.66 -15.86 -9.03
CA GLU A 101 -5.94 -16.23 -8.40
C GLU A 101 -6.62 -15.02 -7.76
N VAL A 102 -5.90 -14.22 -6.96
CA VAL A 102 -6.44 -13.03 -6.28
C VAL A 102 -6.89 -11.98 -7.29
N ILE A 103 -6.09 -11.73 -8.33
CA ILE A 103 -6.44 -10.82 -9.42
C ILE A 103 -7.70 -11.30 -10.15
N SER A 104 -7.77 -12.60 -10.45
CA SER A 104 -8.91 -13.21 -11.13
C SER A 104 -10.18 -13.11 -10.28
N LEU A 105 -10.09 -13.35 -8.98
CA LEU A 105 -11.20 -13.19 -8.03
C LEU A 105 -11.75 -11.76 -8.04
N ALA A 106 -10.88 -10.76 -8.00
CA ALA A 106 -11.30 -9.36 -8.05
C ALA A 106 -11.99 -9.00 -9.37
N MET A 107 -11.38 -9.40 -10.50
CA MET A 107 -11.92 -9.12 -11.83
C MET A 107 -13.27 -9.81 -12.06
N GLU A 108 -13.37 -11.09 -11.70
CA GLU A 108 -14.59 -11.87 -11.86
C GLU A 108 -15.69 -11.38 -10.92
N GLY A 109 -15.35 -11.02 -9.68
CA GLY A 109 -16.28 -10.41 -8.74
C GLY A 109 -16.91 -9.13 -9.28
N LEU A 110 -16.10 -8.21 -9.81
CA LEU A 110 -16.60 -6.96 -10.41
C LEU A 110 -17.45 -7.22 -11.67
N LYS A 111 -17.06 -8.17 -12.53
CA LYS A 111 -17.85 -8.56 -13.71
C LYS A 111 -19.21 -9.14 -13.31
N LYS A 112 -19.26 -10.00 -12.29
CA LYS A 112 -20.50 -10.60 -11.77
C LYS A 112 -21.44 -9.56 -11.16
N LEU A 113 -20.92 -8.47 -10.63
CA LEU A 113 -21.71 -7.31 -10.21
C LEU A 113 -22.24 -6.45 -11.37
N GLY A 114 -21.91 -6.81 -12.63
CA GLY A 114 -22.41 -6.16 -13.84
C GLY A 114 -21.52 -5.03 -14.36
N LEU A 115 -20.31 -4.84 -13.82
CA LEU A 115 -19.37 -3.84 -14.33
C LEU A 115 -18.77 -4.32 -15.67
N LYS A 116 -18.83 -3.46 -16.69
CA LYS A 116 -18.41 -3.80 -18.06
C LYS A 116 -17.10 -3.13 -18.48
N SER A 117 -16.85 -1.91 -18.03
CA SER A 117 -15.69 -1.10 -18.43
C SER A 117 -14.56 -1.20 -17.41
N LEU A 118 -14.04 -2.42 -17.22
CA LEU A 118 -12.94 -2.71 -16.29
C LEU A 118 -11.61 -2.74 -17.04
N SER A 119 -10.59 -2.10 -16.48
CA SER A 119 -9.19 -2.24 -16.92
C SER A 119 -8.33 -2.75 -15.77
N LEU A 120 -7.40 -3.65 -16.08
CA LEU A 120 -6.45 -4.23 -15.14
C LEU A 120 -5.06 -3.68 -15.45
N ASN A 121 -4.44 -3.03 -14.47
CA ASN A 121 -3.07 -2.55 -14.56
C ASN A 121 -2.24 -3.34 -13.55
N ILE A 122 -1.17 -3.98 -14.00
CA ILE A 122 -0.27 -4.80 -13.19
C ILE A 122 1.12 -4.16 -13.20
N ASN A 123 1.82 -4.22 -12.08
CA ASN A 123 3.20 -3.77 -11.95
C ASN A 123 3.97 -4.69 -10.98
N ASN A 124 5.31 -4.64 -11.01
CA ASN A 124 6.19 -5.34 -10.09
C ASN A 124 7.11 -4.33 -9.39
N LEU A 125 7.13 -4.32 -8.05
CA LEU A 125 7.96 -3.41 -7.25
C LEU A 125 9.36 -3.96 -6.94
N GLY A 126 9.68 -5.13 -7.47
CA GLY A 126 10.92 -5.86 -7.21
C GLY A 126 11.01 -6.39 -5.78
N CYS A 127 12.12 -7.07 -5.52
CA CYS A 127 12.48 -7.63 -4.23
C CYS A 127 13.53 -6.75 -3.52
N PRO A 128 13.87 -7.06 -2.25
CA PRO A 128 14.92 -6.33 -1.52
C PRO A 128 16.31 -6.34 -2.17
N LYS A 129 16.58 -7.23 -3.15
CA LYS A 129 17.87 -7.29 -3.86
C LYS A 129 17.93 -6.35 -5.06
N CYS A 130 16.87 -6.27 -5.86
CA CYS A 130 16.86 -5.46 -7.08
C CYS A 130 16.38 -4.01 -6.85
N ARG A 131 15.44 -3.81 -5.92
CA ARG A 131 14.88 -2.49 -5.61
C ARG A 131 15.92 -1.43 -5.19
N PRO A 132 17.01 -1.76 -4.45
CA PRO A 132 18.06 -0.78 -4.16
C PRO A 132 18.74 -0.21 -5.42
N LYS A 133 19.00 -1.05 -6.43
CA LYS A 133 19.60 -0.61 -7.71
C LYS A 133 18.68 0.34 -8.46
N TYR A 134 17.37 0.01 -8.47
CA TYR A 134 16.37 0.90 -9.05
C TYR A 134 16.31 2.24 -8.32
N ASN A 135 16.28 2.23 -6.99
CA ASN A 135 16.25 3.45 -6.18
C ASN A 135 17.47 4.33 -6.42
N GLU A 136 18.67 3.75 -6.55
CA GLU A 136 19.89 4.49 -6.88
C GLU A 136 19.78 5.15 -8.25
N SER A 137 19.33 4.41 -9.26
CA SER A 137 19.14 4.95 -10.61
C SER A 137 18.09 6.06 -10.63
N LEU A 138 16.98 5.88 -9.89
CA LEU A 138 15.93 6.89 -9.78
C LEU A 138 16.42 8.14 -9.06
N LYS A 139 17.21 7.99 -7.97
CA LYS A 139 17.82 9.14 -7.28
C LYS A 139 18.75 9.90 -8.22
N LYS A 140 19.68 9.20 -8.89
CA LYS A 140 20.60 9.82 -9.85
C LYS A 140 19.86 10.58 -10.96
N TYR A 141 18.78 10.01 -11.48
CA TYR A 141 17.93 10.67 -12.47
C TYR A 141 17.28 11.96 -11.91
N LEU A 142 16.82 11.92 -10.67
CA LEU A 142 16.13 13.05 -10.02
C LEU A 142 17.09 14.14 -9.52
N GLU A 143 18.36 13.83 -9.24
CA GLU A 143 19.36 14.80 -8.75
C GLU A 143 19.50 16.00 -9.68
N GLU A 144 19.56 15.76 -11.00
CA GLU A 144 19.68 16.82 -12.01
C GLU A 144 18.50 17.81 -11.99
N ASN A 145 17.35 17.38 -11.46
CA ASN A 145 16.13 18.17 -11.40
C ASN A 145 15.64 18.39 -9.96
N TYR A 146 16.50 18.16 -8.95
CA TYR A 146 16.11 18.17 -7.55
C TYR A 146 15.48 19.50 -7.14
N ASP A 147 16.02 20.61 -7.62
CA ASP A 147 15.53 21.94 -7.26
C ASP A 147 14.13 22.25 -7.80
N ASN A 148 13.75 21.60 -8.90
CA ASN A 148 12.44 21.72 -9.56
C ASN A 148 11.38 20.80 -8.94
N LEU A 149 11.76 19.91 -8.01
CA LEU A 149 10.82 19.10 -7.24
C LEU A 149 10.03 19.99 -6.26
N CYS A 150 8.77 19.64 -6.03
CA CYS A 150 7.98 20.30 -4.99
C CYS A 150 8.54 19.99 -3.60
N GLY A 151 8.21 20.81 -2.59
CA GLY A 151 8.77 20.67 -1.24
C GLY A 151 8.57 19.27 -0.62
N ILE A 152 7.42 18.64 -0.89
CA ILE A 152 7.12 17.27 -0.43
C ILE A 152 8.04 16.26 -1.13
N CYS A 153 8.25 16.41 -2.44
CA CYS A 153 9.09 15.52 -3.23
C CYS A 153 10.57 15.64 -2.87
N LYS A 154 11.05 16.84 -2.48
CA LYS A 154 12.39 17.00 -1.90
C LYS A 154 12.58 16.15 -0.62
N THR A 155 11.57 16.08 0.25
CA THR A 155 11.61 15.17 1.41
C THR A 155 11.51 13.69 1.02
N ARG A 156 10.69 13.36 0.01
CA ARG A 156 10.54 11.98 -0.49
C ARG A 156 11.80 11.47 -1.17
N PHE A 157 12.58 12.35 -1.79
CA PHE A 157 13.83 12.00 -2.46
C PHE A 157 14.76 11.25 -1.51
N GLU A 158 14.90 11.73 -0.27
CA GLU A 158 15.74 11.07 0.73
C GLU A 158 15.12 9.77 1.26
N LYS A 159 13.84 9.80 1.63
CA LYS A 159 13.19 8.71 2.38
C LYS A 159 12.65 7.58 1.50
N ASN A 160 11.97 7.92 0.40
CA ASN A 160 11.28 6.97 -0.48
C ASN A 160 11.08 7.58 -1.88
N PRO A 161 12.11 7.58 -2.74
CA PRO A 161 12.09 8.30 -4.02
C PRO A 161 11.00 7.82 -4.98
N MET A 162 10.59 6.54 -4.89
CA MET A 162 9.50 6.02 -5.73
C MET A 162 8.17 6.75 -5.52
N ARG A 163 7.92 7.32 -4.33
CA ARG A 163 6.71 8.14 -4.06
C ARG A 163 6.67 9.44 -4.84
N ILE A 164 7.76 9.82 -5.51
CA ILE A 164 7.82 11.00 -6.38
C ILE A 164 7.11 10.70 -7.70
N LEU A 165 7.13 9.44 -8.16
CA LEU A 165 6.45 9.00 -9.39
C LEU A 165 4.92 9.16 -9.28
N ASP A 166 4.36 9.14 -8.07
CA ASP A 166 2.93 9.31 -7.79
C ASP A 166 2.53 10.77 -7.55
N CYS A 167 3.48 11.72 -7.58
CA CYS A 167 3.20 13.12 -7.29
C CYS A 167 2.16 13.69 -8.25
N LYS A 168 1.27 14.56 -7.76
CA LYS A 168 0.24 15.23 -8.58
C LYS A 168 0.64 16.64 -9.02
N GLU A 169 1.77 17.15 -8.53
CA GLU A 169 2.30 18.43 -8.98
C GLU A 169 2.76 18.35 -10.43
N LYS A 170 2.43 19.38 -11.22
CA LYS A 170 2.75 19.39 -12.66
C LYS A 170 4.25 19.33 -12.91
N SER A 171 5.05 20.10 -12.17
CA SER A 171 6.51 20.08 -12.32
C SER A 171 7.10 18.70 -12.06
N CYS A 172 6.64 18.02 -11.00
CA CYS A 172 7.11 16.69 -10.66
C CYS A 172 6.70 15.66 -11.72
N ASN A 173 5.48 15.73 -12.26
CA ASN A 173 5.04 14.83 -13.33
C ASN A 173 5.85 14.99 -14.62
N GLU A 174 6.18 16.23 -15.01
CA GLU A 174 7.01 16.46 -16.20
C GLU A 174 8.43 15.91 -16.00
N ILE A 175 9.00 16.09 -14.79
CA ILE A 175 10.31 15.53 -14.43
C ILE A 175 10.27 14.00 -14.45
N THR A 176 9.23 13.36 -13.89
CA THR A 176 9.18 11.89 -13.77
C THR A 176 8.74 11.17 -15.04
N LYS A 177 8.36 11.88 -16.10
CA LYS A 177 7.84 11.30 -17.34
C LYS A 177 8.81 10.31 -18.00
N ASN A 178 10.12 10.58 -17.92
CA ASN A 178 11.17 9.73 -18.47
C ASN A 178 12.03 9.09 -17.36
N ALA A 179 11.46 8.95 -16.16
CA ALA A 179 12.13 8.26 -15.07
C ALA A 179 12.44 6.80 -15.46
N PRO A 180 13.51 6.21 -14.91
CA PRO A 180 13.80 4.79 -15.13
C PRO A 180 12.60 3.92 -14.77
N ILE A 181 12.41 2.85 -15.53
CA ILE A 181 11.30 1.91 -15.35
C ILE A 181 11.78 0.77 -14.45
N ILE A 182 11.05 0.50 -13.36
CA ILE A 182 11.45 -0.52 -12.38
C ILE A 182 11.58 -1.92 -12.97
N LEU A 183 10.81 -2.22 -14.03
CA LEU A 183 10.83 -3.50 -14.72
C LEU A 183 12.19 -3.84 -15.35
N ASP A 184 12.98 -2.83 -15.71
CA ASP A 184 14.32 -3.02 -16.28
C ASP A 184 15.37 -3.45 -15.24
N TYR A 185 14.99 -3.46 -13.96
CA TYR A 185 15.88 -3.78 -12.83
C TYR A 185 15.51 -5.09 -12.14
N ILE A 186 14.41 -5.75 -12.53
CA ILE A 186 13.89 -6.94 -11.86
C ILE A 186 14.86 -8.12 -12.03
N CYS A 187 15.12 -8.84 -10.94
CA CYS A 187 15.91 -10.07 -10.95
C CYS A 187 15.04 -11.28 -11.33
N GLU A 188 15.69 -12.40 -11.63
CA GLU A 188 14.99 -13.67 -11.92
C GLU A 188 14.34 -14.32 -10.67
N GLU A 189 14.66 -13.82 -9.48
CA GLU A 189 14.01 -14.20 -8.21
C GLU A 189 12.67 -13.49 -7.98
#